data_AF-A0A6J4R683-F1
#
_entry.id   AF-A0A6J4R683-F1
#
_cell.length_a   1.000
_cell.length_b   1.000
_cell.length_c   1.000
_cell.angle_alpha   90.00
_cell.angle_beta   90.00
_cell.angle_gamma   90.00
#
_symmetry.space_group_name_H-M   'P 1'
#
loop_
_entity.id
_entity.type
_entity.pdbx_description
1 polymer ?
#
loop_
_entity_poly.entity_id
_entity_poly.type
_entity_poly.pdbx_seq_one_letter_code
_entity_poly.pdbx_strand_id
1 'polypeptide(L)' 'MNLPHLWICRSRPWRWFVESRLLPCALAGTDLGTHALELGPGPDVTTDLLRQRTA' A
#
# COMPACT_ATOMS: atom_id res chain seq x y z
N MET A 1 5.04 -14.20 8.38
CA MET A 1 3.92 -13.38 8.89
C MET A 1 3.24 -14.13 10.01
N ASN A 2 3.01 -13.50 11.18
CA ASN A 2 2.20 -14.08 12.25
C ASN A 2 0.79 -13.46 12.22
N LEU A 3 -0.18 -14.12 12.87
CA LEU A 3 -1.57 -13.68 12.86
C LEU A 3 -1.73 -12.23 13.37
N PRO A 4 -1.13 -11.81 14.51
CA PRO A 4 -1.29 -10.43 14.99
C PRO A 4 -0.85 -9.38 13.96
N HIS A 5 0.25 -9.62 13.26
CA HIS A 5 0.73 -8.72 12.21
C HIS A 5 -0.28 -8.61 11.06
N LEU A 6 -0.83 -9.73 10.59
CA LEU A 6 -1.83 -9.72 9.52
C LEU A 6 -3.09 -8.95 9.92
N TRP A 7 -3.53 -9.09 11.17
CA TRP A 7 -4.69 -8.35 11.70
C TRP A 7 -4.44 -6.84 11.73
N ILE A 8 -3.28 -6.41 12.24
CA ILE A 8 -2.91 -4.99 12.28
C ILE A 8 -2.80 -4.44 10.86
N CYS A 9 -2.10 -5.13 9.96
CA CYS A 9 -1.90 -4.68 8.59
C CYS A 9 -3.17 -4.77 7.71
N ARG A 10 -4.24 -5.45 8.16
CA ARG A 10 -5.57 -5.40 7.54
C ARG A 10 -6.48 -4.31 8.10
N SER A 11 -6.08 -3.67 9.18
CA SER A 11 -6.95 -2.75 9.92
C SER A 11 -7.20 -1.44 9.16
N ARG A 12 -8.36 -0.81 9.41
CA ARG A 12 -8.67 0.52 8.86
C ARG A 12 -7.66 1.60 9.25
N PRO A 13 -7.17 1.67 10.51
CA PRO A 13 -6.13 2.63 10.87
C PRO A 13 -4.84 2.43 10.07
N TRP A 14 -4.44 1.19 9.82
CA TRP A 14 -3.28 0.89 8.98
C TRP A 14 -3.49 1.36 7.54
N ARG A 15 -4.65 1.07 6.94
CA ARG A 15 -5.00 1.57 5.61
C ARG A 15 -4.90 3.09 5.52
N TRP A 16 -5.47 3.81 6.48
CA TRP A 16 -5.40 5.28 6.53
C TRP A 16 -3.95 5.77 6.65
N PHE A 17 -3.13 5.13 7.48
CA PHE A 17 -1.71 5.49 7.60
C PHE A 17 -0.95 5.26 6.30
N VAL A 18 -1.17 4.12 5.64
CA VAL A 18 -0.53 3.80 4.35
C VAL A 18 -0.91 4.84 3.30
N GLU A 19 -2.18 5.18 3.19
CA GLU A 19 -2.69 6.13 2.22
C GLU A 19 -2.23 7.58 2.47
N SER A 20 -2.27 8.03 3.72
CA SER A 20 -2.06 9.45 4.07
C SER A 20 -0.61 9.82 4.40
N ARG A 21 0.21 8.83 4.77
CA ARG A 21 1.60 9.07 5.21
C ARG A 21 2.61 8.27 4.39
N LEU A 22 2.41 6.96 4.27
CA LEU A 22 3.42 6.09 3.66
C LEU A 22 3.54 6.30 2.15
N LEU A 23 2.44 6.12 1.40
CA LEU A 23 2.44 6.20 -0.05
C LEU A 23 2.83 7.59 -0.58
N PRO A 24 2.34 8.72 -0.02
CA PRO A 24 2.76 10.04 -0.48
C PRO A 24 4.27 10.28 -0.35
N CYS A 25 4.87 9.77 0.73
CA CYS A 25 6.31 9.86 0.95
C CYS A 25 7.07 8.94 -0.01
N ALA A 26 6.64 7.67 -0.11
CA ALA A 26 7.33 6.65 -0.91
C ALA A 26 7.25 6.91 -2.42
N LEU A 27 6.18 7.54 -2.90
CA LEU A 27 5.95 7.83 -4.32
C LEU A 27 6.26 9.29 -4.70
N ALA A 28 6.83 10.08 -3.79
CA ALA A 28 7.12 11.48 -4.06
C ALA A 28 8.04 11.61 -5.30
N GLY A 29 7.55 12.29 -6.33
CA GLY A 29 8.27 12.49 -7.59
C GLY A 29 8.37 11.25 -8.48
N THR A 30 7.65 10.17 -8.17
CA THR A 30 7.62 8.93 -8.95
C THR A 30 6.28 8.76 -9.63
N ASP A 31 6.29 8.55 -10.95
CA ASP A 31 5.13 8.10 -11.71
C ASP A 31 5.13 6.56 -11.80
N LEU A 32 4.04 5.93 -11.35
CA LEU A 32 3.87 4.47 -11.39
C LEU A 32 3.57 3.96 -12.81
N GLY A 33 3.10 4.83 -13.71
CA GLY A 33 2.73 4.46 -15.07
C GLY A 33 1.61 3.41 -15.12
N THR A 34 1.58 2.63 -16.21
CA THR A 34 0.55 1.62 -16.49
C THR A 34 0.87 0.23 -15.92
N HIS A 35 2.14 -0.05 -15.62
CA HIS A 35 2.60 -1.36 -15.16
C HIS A 35 3.49 -1.19 -13.93
N ALA A 36 2.97 -1.57 -12.77
CA ALA A 36 3.70 -1.56 -11.51
C ALA A 36 3.72 -2.96 -10.89
N LEU A 37 4.87 -3.36 -10.34
CA LEU A 37 5.03 -4.60 -9.59
C LEU A 37 5.26 -4.27 -8.12
N GLU A 38 4.36 -4.74 -7.25
CA GLU A 38 4.56 -4.69 -5.81
C GLU A 38 5.28 -5.94 -5.32
N LEU A 39 6.36 -5.76 -4.56
CA LEU A 39 7.10 -6.85 -3.94
C LEU A 39 6.64 -7.01 -2.48
N GLY A 40 6.06 -8.17 -2.17
CA GLY A 40 5.59 -8.51 -0.82
C GLY A 40 4.31 -7.78 -0.40
N PRO A 41 3.18 -7.97 -1.11
CA PRO A 41 1.93 -7.22 -0.90
C PRO A 41 1.25 -7.47 0.46
N GLY A 42 1.66 -8.53 1.18
CA GLY A 42 1.13 -8.83 2.50
C GLY A 42 -0.40 -9.04 2.44
N PRO A 43 -1.20 -8.29 3.23
CA PRO A 43 -2.66 -8.38 3.17
C PRO A 43 -3.35 -7.54 2.08
N ASP A 44 -2.62 -7.12 1.04
CA ASP A 44 -3.09 -6.41 -0.17
C ASP A 44 -3.60 -4.97 0.02
N VAL A 45 -3.58 -4.43 1.25
CA VAL A 45 -4.02 -3.04 1.51
C VAL A 45 -3.25 -2.02 0.68
N THR A 46 -1.94 -2.20 0.55
CA THR A 46 -1.09 -1.33 -0.25
C THR A 46 -1.36 -1.52 -1.74
N THR A 47 -1.52 -2.76 -2.20
CA THR A 47 -1.85 -3.09 -3.59
C THR A 47 -3.14 -2.42 -4.05
N ASP A 48 -4.19 -2.47 -3.23
CA ASP A 48 -5.47 -1.81 -3.51
C ASP A 48 -5.30 -0.30 -3.73
N LEU A 49 -4.48 0.34 -2.89
CA LEU A 49 -4.23 1.78 -2.97
C LEU A 49 -3.34 2.15 -4.16
N LEU A 50 -2.37 1.29 -4.51
CA LEU A 50 -1.51 1.48 -5.68
C LEU A 50 -2.30 1.33 -6.99
N ARG A 51 -3.23 0.39 -7.09
CA ARG A 51 -4.11 0.20 -8.27
C ARG A 51 -4.94 1.44 -8.62
N GLN A 52 -5.28 2.26 -7.62
CA GLN A 52 -6.01 3.50 -7.83
C GLN A 52 -5.12 4.65 -8.34
N ARG A 53 -3.80 4.44 -8.37
CA ARG A 53 -2.78 5.44 -8.70
C ARG A 53 -1.98 5.07 -9.95
N THR A 54 -2.20 3.90 -10.53
CA THR A 54 -1.71 3.52 -11.86
C THR A 54 -2.66 4.05 -12.94
N ALA A 55 -2.11 4.38 -14.11
CA ALA A 55 -2.85 4.92 -15.26
C ALA A 55 -3.75 3.87 -15.95
#